data_AF-A0A2N0AFB6-F1
#
_entry.id   AF-A0A2N0AFB6-F1
#
_cell.length_a   1.000
_cell.length_b   1.000
_cell.length_c   1.000
_cell.angle_alpha   90.00
_cell.angle_beta   90.00
_cell.angle_gamma   90.00
#
_symmetry.space_group_name_H-M   'P 1'
#
loop_
_entity.id
_entity.type
_entity.pdbx_description
1 polymer ?
#
loop_
_entity_poly.entity_id
_entity_poly.type
_entity_poly.pdbx_seq_one_letter_code
_entity_poly.pdbx_strand_id
1 'polypeptide(L)'
;LYLCAPQALEKDLIRKYEQSSIKYKYIISKLLPSLKENLQRYINSLEKSDPDFDYVPIINCLIDSNFQQNNPLEVFSKVNEHNLDMIDLIMMEEYERLLLADSSKQLINNLTINETILQVLNNFDNASRNLRGARRAGKENYKINDEYDVQDLLYVMLKPIFPNLETEDPVPKIGGRGSRIDLVLKEHGILIETKMIKNSDQNETKFVKELKEDFESYHAYPGIKNLFVFVYDPYRKTKDKNNFTSLAGSRKKNDKEFNVEIVVT
;
A
#
# COMPACT_ATOMS: atom_id res chain seq x y z
N LEU A 1 -6.23 -34.11 -9.61
CA LEU A 1 -7.14 -34.97 -10.41
C LEU A 1 -6.44 -35.97 -11.34
N TYR A 2 -5.10 -36.02 -11.39
CA TYR A 2 -4.37 -36.91 -12.32
C TYR A 2 -4.11 -38.35 -11.81
N LEU A 3 -4.60 -38.74 -10.63
CA LEU A 3 -4.19 -39.98 -9.94
C LEU A 3 -5.32 -40.97 -9.59
N CYS A 4 -6.58 -40.72 -9.98
CA CYS A 4 -7.70 -41.66 -9.82
C CYS A 4 -8.61 -41.62 -11.06
N ALA A 5 -9.39 -42.69 -11.30
CA ALA A 5 -10.40 -42.77 -12.36
C ALA A 5 -11.27 -41.48 -12.40
N PRO A 6 -11.06 -40.58 -13.39
CA PRO A 6 -11.48 -39.17 -13.28
C PRO A 6 -13.00 -38.99 -13.06
N GLN A 7 -13.80 -39.84 -13.67
CA GLN A 7 -15.26 -39.73 -13.70
C GLN A 7 -15.95 -40.14 -12.39
N ALA A 8 -15.38 -41.10 -11.65
CA ALA A 8 -15.95 -41.51 -10.36
C ALA A 8 -15.67 -40.46 -9.28
N LEU A 9 -14.43 -39.95 -9.26
CA LEU A 9 -14.02 -38.90 -8.35
C LEU A 9 -14.76 -37.58 -8.60
N GLU A 10 -15.02 -37.22 -9.86
CA GLU A 10 -15.80 -36.03 -10.20
C GLU A 10 -17.24 -36.12 -9.67
N LYS A 11 -17.92 -37.27 -9.85
CA LYS A 11 -19.26 -37.49 -9.30
C LYS A 11 -19.29 -37.38 -7.78
N ASP A 12 -18.30 -37.96 -7.10
CA ASP A 12 -18.21 -37.88 -5.63
C ASP A 12 -17.97 -36.44 -5.15
N LEU A 13 -17.14 -35.68 -5.86
CA LEU A 13 -16.88 -34.27 -5.56
C LEU A 13 -18.12 -33.40 -5.79
N ILE A 14 -18.88 -33.62 -6.86
CA ILE A 14 -20.15 -32.91 -7.11
C ILE A 14 -21.16 -33.23 -6.01
N ARG A 15 -21.33 -34.50 -5.66
CA ARG A 15 -22.22 -34.90 -4.57
C ARG A 15 -21.80 -34.25 -3.24
N LYS A 16 -20.50 -34.25 -2.93
CA LYS A 16 -19.98 -33.60 -1.73
C LYS A 16 -20.20 -32.09 -1.76
N TYR A 17 -20.03 -31.45 -2.92
CA TYR A 17 -20.28 -30.03 -3.11
C TYR A 17 -21.73 -29.67 -2.75
N GLU A 18 -22.72 -30.41 -3.25
CA GLU A 18 -24.14 -30.12 -3.00
C GLU A 18 -24.50 -30.21 -1.52
N GLN A 19 -23.91 -31.15 -0.79
CA GLN A 19 -24.26 -31.50 0.60
C GLN A 19 -23.43 -30.78 1.67
N SER A 20 -22.46 -29.95 1.29
CA SER A 20 -21.55 -29.30 2.25
C SER A 20 -21.80 -27.81 2.40
N SER A 21 -21.24 -27.23 3.47
CA SER A 21 -21.25 -25.78 3.71
C SER A 21 -20.45 -25.00 2.67
N ILE A 22 -20.63 -23.70 2.66
CA ILE A 22 -19.96 -22.75 1.76
C ILE A 22 -18.43 -22.91 1.73
N LYS A 23 -17.81 -23.21 2.88
CA LYS A 23 -16.36 -23.46 3.00
C LYS A 23 -15.91 -24.62 2.10
N TYR A 24 -16.63 -25.74 2.18
CA TYR A 24 -16.36 -26.92 1.38
C TYR A 24 -16.73 -26.71 -0.08
N LYS A 25 -17.84 -26.00 -0.35
CA LYS A 25 -18.22 -25.63 -1.72
C LYS A 25 -17.10 -24.81 -2.39
N TYR A 26 -16.50 -23.87 -1.67
CA TYR A 26 -15.34 -23.11 -2.13
C TYR A 26 -14.14 -24.02 -2.46
N ILE A 27 -13.69 -24.86 -1.53
CA ILE A 27 -12.56 -25.77 -1.77
C ILE A 27 -12.83 -26.72 -2.93
N ILE A 28 -14.04 -27.29 -3.03
CA ILE A 28 -14.38 -28.21 -4.12
C ILE A 28 -14.44 -27.47 -5.46
N SER A 29 -14.90 -26.21 -5.50
CA SER A 29 -14.89 -25.39 -6.72
C SER A 29 -13.47 -25.07 -7.22
N LYS A 30 -12.47 -25.05 -6.32
CA LYS A 30 -11.05 -24.95 -6.71
C LYS A 30 -10.55 -26.23 -7.39
N LEU A 31 -11.01 -27.39 -6.93
CA LEU A 31 -10.66 -28.69 -7.51
C LEU A 31 -11.42 -28.97 -8.81
N LEU A 32 -12.65 -28.48 -8.92
CA LEU A 32 -13.53 -28.59 -10.08
C LEU A 32 -14.01 -27.20 -10.51
N PRO A 33 -13.27 -26.51 -11.39
CA PRO A 33 -13.60 -25.15 -11.81
C PRO A 33 -14.98 -24.99 -12.46
N SER A 34 -15.56 -26.06 -13.01
CA SER A 34 -16.92 -26.09 -13.54
C SER A 34 -17.99 -25.72 -12.50
N LEU A 35 -17.71 -25.87 -11.21
CA LEU A 35 -18.63 -25.53 -10.11
C LEU A 35 -18.53 -24.06 -9.67
N LYS A 36 -17.64 -23.24 -10.27
CA LYS A 36 -17.46 -21.83 -9.88
C LYS A 36 -18.74 -21.01 -10.04
N GLU A 37 -19.47 -21.20 -11.14
CA GLU A 37 -20.76 -20.53 -11.35
C GLU A 37 -21.81 -20.98 -10.33
N ASN A 38 -21.83 -22.27 -10.00
CA ASN A 38 -22.74 -22.82 -8.99
C ASN A 38 -22.45 -22.22 -7.61
N LEU A 39 -21.18 -21.96 -7.30
CA LEU A 39 -20.78 -21.31 -6.05
C LEU A 39 -21.24 -19.87 -6.01
N GLN A 40 -21.08 -19.12 -7.11
CA GLN A 40 -21.57 -17.76 -7.18
C GLN A 40 -23.10 -17.67 -7.01
N ARG A 41 -23.85 -18.59 -7.64
CA ARG A 41 -25.31 -18.67 -7.46
C ARG A 41 -25.69 -19.00 -6.01
N TYR A 42 -24.95 -19.90 -5.36
CA TYR A 42 -25.16 -20.23 -3.96
C TYR A 42 -24.90 -19.02 -3.05
N ILE A 43 -23.77 -18.33 -3.23
CA ILE A 43 -23.43 -17.10 -2.50
C ILE A 43 -24.55 -16.06 -2.63
N ASN A 44 -25.02 -15.82 -3.86
CA ASN A 44 -26.07 -14.83 -4.13
C ASN A 44 -27.44 -15.22 -3.56
N SER A 45 -27.64 -16.47 -3.16
CA SER A 45 -28.88 -16.97 -2.56
C SER A 45 -28.91 -16.92 -1.04
N LEU A 46 -27.78 -16.63 -0.38
CA LEU A 46 -27.68 -16.61 1.08
C LEU A 46 -28.27 -15.32 1.68
N GLU A 47 -29.06 -15.48 2.74
CA GLU A 47 -29.61 -14.42 3.56
C GLU A 47 -28.79 -14.26 4.85
N LYS A 48 -28.90 -13.11 5.53
CA LYS A 48 -28.13 -12.80 6.75
C LYS A 48 -28.33 -13.80 7.89
N SER A 49 -29.43 -14.55 7.88
CA SER A 49 -29.73 -15.58 8.88
C SER A 49 -29.03 -16.92 8.59
N ASP A 50 -28.45 -17.10 7.40
CA ASP A 50 -27.78 -18.34 7.05
C ASP A 50 -26.45 -18.47 7.80
N PRO A 51 -26.12 -19.65 8.38
CA PRO A 51 -24.83 -19.90 9.03
C PRO A 51 -23.63 -19.68 8.12
N ASP A 52 -23.83 -19.81 6.81
CA ASP A 52 -22.81 -19.65 5.78
C ASP A 52 -22.61 -18.19 5.35
N PHE A 53 -23.54 -17.29 5.72
CA PHE A 53 -23.50 -15.89 5.30
C PHE A 53 -22.24 -15.16 5.77
N ASP A 54 -21.72 -15.51 6.95
CA ASP A 54 -20.51 -14.91 7.51
C ASP A 54 -19.27 -15.15 6.64
N TYR A 55 -19.24 -16.22 5.84
CA TYR A 55 -18.12 -16.54 4.95
C TYR A 55 -18.25 -15.91 3.55
N VAL A 56 -19.38 -15.29 3.23
CA VAL A 56 -19.61 -14.65 1.92
C VAL A 56 -18.56 -13.60 1.59
N PRO A 57 -18.19 -12.65 2.49
CA PRO A 57 -17.25 -11.59 2.12
C PRO A 57 -15.83 -12.11 1.84
N ILE A 58 -15.33 -13.05 2.64
CA ILE A 58 -14.02 -13.66 2.42
C ILE A 58 -14.02 -14.49 1.13
N ILE A 59 -15.04 -15.31 0.90
CA ILE A 59 -15.10 -16.15 -0.31
C ILE A 59 -15.23 -15.28 -1.57
N ASN A 60 -16.02 -14.20 -1.54
CA ASN A 60 -16.06 -13.25 -2.65
C ASN A 60 -14.70 -12.61 -2.91
N CYS A 61 -13.97 -12.21 -1.87
CA CYS A 61 -12.60 -11.69 -2.01
C CYS A 61 -11.63 -12.72 -2.62
N LEU A 62 -11.74 -13.98 -2.21
CA LEU A 62 -10.91 -15.07 -2.72
C LEU A 62 -11.27 -15.52 -4.15
N ILE A 63 -12.51 -15.30 -4.58
CA ILE A 63 -13.01 -15.66 -5.93
C ILE A 63 -12.77 -14.53 -6.93
N ASP A 64 -12.93 -13.28 -6.50
CA ASP A 64 -12.80 -12.06 -7.27
C ASP A 64 -11.91 -11.06 -6.51
N SER A 65 -10.65 -10.98 -6.93
CA SER A 65 -9.61 -10.13 -6.33
C SER A 65 -9.95 -8.64 -6.27
N ASN A 66 -11.04 -8.21 -6.92
CA ASN A 66 -11.52 -6.82 -6.93
C ASN A 66 -12.44 -6.45 -5.77
N PHE A 67 -12.78 -7.38 -4.85
CA PHE A 67 -13.67 -7.08 -3.72
C PHE A 67 -12.96 -6.23 -2.65
N GLN A 68 -12.88 -4.92 -2.89
CA GLN A 68 -12.26 -3.92 -2.00
C GLN A 68 -13.23 -3.30 -0.97
N GLN A 69 -14.50 -3.73 -0.90
CA GLN A 69 -15.53 -2.99 -0.16
C GLN A 69 -15.69 -3.35 1.32
N ASN A 70 -15.15 -4.46 1.82
CA ASN A 70 -15.22 -4.81 3.24
C ASN A 70 -13.83 -5.15 3.76
N ASN A 71 -13.44 -4.61 4.92
CA ASN A 71 -12.22 -5.00 5.63
C ASN A 71 -12.34 -6.48 6.05
N PRO A 72 -11.64 -7.43 5.43
CA PRO A 72 -11.82 -8.85 5.70
C PRO A 72 -11.37 -9.25 7.11
N LEU A 73 -10.62 -8.39 7.81
CA LEU A 73 -10.32 -8.56 9.23
C LEU A 73 -11.59 -8.56 10.10
N GLU A 74 -12.67 -7.86 9.68
CA GLU A 74 -13.98 -7.95 10.34
C GLU A 74 -14.68 -9.29 10.11
N VAL A 75 -14.29 -10.05 9.07
CA VAL A 75 -14.83 -11.39 8.81
C VAL A 75 -14.17 -12.38 9.75
N PHE A 76 -12.84 -12.32 9.87
CA PHE A 76 -12.09 -13.21 10.76
C PHE A 76 -12.31 -12.89 12.24
N SER A 77 -12.67 -11.66 12.60
CA SER A 77 -13.08 -11.34 13.96
C SER A 77 -14.47 -11.90 14.34
N LYS A 78 -15.31 -12.24 13.35
CA LYS A 78 -16.59 -12.93 13.55
C LYS A 78 -16.44 -14.46 13.58
N VAL A 79 -15.43 -15.00 12.90
CA VAL A 79 -15.07 -16.41 13.02
C VAL A 79 -14.45 -16.62 14.39
N ASN A 80 -15.23 -17.19 15.31
CA ASN A 80 -14.85 -17.39 16.71
C ASN A 80 -13.48 -18.10 16.83
N GLU A 81 -12.49 -17.43 17.43
CA GLU A 81 -11.10 -17.90 17.58
C GLU A 81 -11.01 -19.30 18.23
N HIS A 82 -12.02 -19.70 18.99
CA HIS A 82 -12.07 -20.99 19.69
C HIS A 82 -12.59 -22.17 18.86
N ASN A 83 -12.92 -22.00 17.57
CA ASN A 83 -13.53 -23.06 16.75
C ASN A 83 -13.05 -23.11 15.28
N LEU A 84 -11.83 -22.64 15.01
CA LEU A 84 -11.22 -22.64 13.68
C LEU A 84 -10.99 -24.06 13.15
N ASP A 85 -11.44 -24.34 11.93
CA ASP A 85 -11.16 -25.58 11.22
C ASP A 85 -10.05 -25.43 10.17
N MET A 86 -9.62 -26.54 9.58
CA MET A 86 -8.53 -26.55 8.60
C MET A 86 -8.86 -25.74 7.33
N ILE A 87 -10.14 -25.66 6.94
CA ILE A 87 -10.55 -24.89 5.75
C ILE A 87 -10.48 -23.40 6.07
N ASP A 88 -10.79 -22.98 7.30
CA ASP A 88 -10.57 -21.61 7.74
C ASP A 88 -9.10 -21.21 7.62
N LEU A 89 -8.19 -22.07 8.09
CA LEU A 89 -6.75 -21.81 7.98
C LEU A 89 -6.27 -21.71 6.54
N ILE A 90 -6.79 -22.55 5.64
CA ILE A 90 -6.46 -22.50 4.20
C ILE A 90 -6.97 -21.20 3.57
N MET A 91 -8.20 -20.79 3.90
CA MET A 91 -8.76 -19.53 3.39
C MET A 91 -8.01 -18.31 3.92
N MET A 92 -7.57 -18.33 5.19
CA MET A 92 -6.72 -17.28 5.79
C MET A 92 -5.39 -17.17 5.04
N GLU A 93 -4.70 -18.29 4.83
CA GLU A 93 -3.40 -18.31 4.15
C GLU A 93 -3.52 -17.87 2.68
N GLU A 94 -4.62 -18.25 1.99
CA GLU A 94 -4.88 -17.76 0.63
C GLU A 94 -5.17 -16.26 0.59
N TYR A 95 -5.89 -15.74 1.57
CA TYR A 95 -6.13 -14.32 1.71
C TYR A 95 -4.84 -13.54 1.97
N GLU A 96 -3.95 -14.03 2.83
CA GLU A 96 -2.62 -13.44 3.04
C GLU A 96 -1.81 -13.39 1.75
N ARG A 97 -1.82 -14.44 0.93
CA ARG A 97 -1.15 -14.41 -0.39
C ARG A 97 -1.74 -13.37 -1.33
N LEU A 98 -3.06 -13.18 -1.34
CA LEU A 98 -3.69 -12.13 -2.14
C LEU A 98 -3.28 -10.73 -1.68
N LEU A 99 -3.13 -10.52 -0.36
CA LEU A 99 -2.57 -9.28 0.16
C LEU A 99 -1.15 -9.08 -0.36
N LEU A 100 -0.28 -10.09 -0.25
CA LEU A 100 1.12 -9.99 -0.67
C LEU A 100 1.32 -9.86 -2.20
N ALA A 101 0.34 -10.27 -3.01
CA ALA A 101 0.39 -10.18 -4.48
C ALA A 101 0.25 -8.73 -4.99
N ASP A 102 -0.33 -7.82 -4.21
CA ASP A 102 -0.25 -6.39 -4.48
C ASP A 102 1.11 -5.89 -4.00
N SER A 103 1.97 -5.43 -4.91
CA SER A 103 3.33 -4.97 -4.60
C SER A 103 3.36 -3.85 -3.56
N SER A 104 2.26 -3.11 -3.39
CA SER A 104 2.12 -2.08 -2.35
C SER A 104 1.85 -2.65 -0.95
N LYS A 105 1.34 -3.88 -0.87
CA LYS A 105 0.92 -4.59 0.36
C LYS A 105 1.92 -5.65 0.83
N GLN A 106 3.13 -5.71 0.25
CA GLN A 106 4.21 -6.50 0.85
C GLN A 106 4.41 -6.05 2.30
N LEU A 107 4.30 -7.00 3.23
CA LEU A 107 4.38 -6.72 4.65
C LEU A 107 5.85 -6.70 5.10
N ILE A 108 6.30 -5.56 5.62
CA ILE A 108 7.55 -5.41 6.37
C ILE A 108 7.15 -5.19 7.82
N ASN A 109 7.46 -6.15 8.71
CA ASN A 109 7.05 -6.08 10.13
C ASN A 109 5.54 -5.80 10.34
N ASN A 110 4.68 -6.46 9.56
CA ASN A 110 3.21 -6.29 9.56
C ASN A 110 2.69 -4.94 9.02
N LEU A 111 3.52 -4.16 8.33
CA LEU A 111 3.11 -2.93 7.65
C LEU A 111 3.29 -3.08 6.15
N THR A 112 2.36 -2.55 5.36
CA THR A 112 2.53 -2.40 3.92
C THR A 112 3.72 -1.49 3.59
N ILE A 113 4.18 -1.46 2.34
CA ILE A 113 5.28 -0.59 1.91
C ILE A 113 4.91 0.88 2.13
N ASN A 114 3.68 1.26 1.78
CA ASN A 114 3.18 2.62 1.96
C ASN A 114 3.16 3.01 3.46
N GLU A 115 2.62 2.15 4.31
CA GLU A 115 2.60 2.37 5.76
C GLU A 115 4.02 2.47 6.35
N THR A 116 4.94 1.65 5.84
CA THR A 116 6.35 1.68 6.26
C THR A 116 6.99 3.01 5.89
N ILE A 117 6.77 3.52 4.67
CA ILE A 117 7.25 4.85 4.25
C ILE A 117 6.64 5.93 5.15
N LEU A 118 5.32 5.94 5.32
CA LEU A 118 4.64 6.91 6.18
C LEU A 118 5.17 6.88 7.61
N GLN A 119 5.45 5.71 8.17
CA GLN A 119 6.01 5.57 9.51
C GLN A 119 7.39 6.22 9.60
N VAL A 120 8.24 6.02 8.59
CA VAL A 120 9.56 6.65 8.52
C VAL A 120 9.43 8.18 8.41
N LEU A 121 8.57 8.67 7.51
CA LEU A 121 8.35 10.12 7.32
C LEU A 121 7.84 10.80 8.59
N ASN A 122 6.83 10.21 9.24
CA ASN A 122 6.26 10.76 10.48
C ASN A 122 7.25 10.75 11.65
N ASN A 123 8.24 9.87 11.64
CA ASN A 123 9.24 9.76 12.70
C ASN A 123 10.58 10.44 12.37
N PHE A 124 10.70 11.08 11.21
CA PHE A 124 11.94 11.70 10.73
C PHE A 124 12.54 12.70 11.74
N ASP A 125 11.71 13.57 12.34
CA ASP A 125 12.20 14.58 13.30
C ASP A 125 12.80 13.94 14.56
N ASN A 126 12.13 12.93 15.11
CA ASN A 126 12.61 12.18 16.27
C ASN A 126 13.89 11.40 15.95
N ALA A 127 13.92 10.72 14.80
CA ALA A 127 15.07 9.93 14.37
C ALA A 127 16.32 10.79 14.14
N SER A 128 16.16 11.99 13.58
CA SER A 128 17.27 12.91 13.29
C SER A 128 17.71 13.76 14.51
N ARG A 129 16.92 13.82 15.59
CA ARG A 129 17.19 14.66 16.77
C ARG A 129 18.57 14.46 17.38
N ASN A 130 19.03 13.20 17.49
CA ASN A 130 20.34 12.90 18.06
C ASN A 130 21.50 13.39 17.19
N LEU A 131 21.30 13.48 15.88
CA LEU A 131 22.31 14.00 14.94
C LEU A 131 22.39 15.53 15.01
N ARG A 132 21.28 16.22 15.27
CA ARG A 132 21.20 17.70 15.24
C ARG A 132 21.60 18.39 16.55
N GLY A 133 21.50 17.72 17.70
CA GLY A 133 21.68 18.41 18.99
C GLY A 133 22.09 17.57 20.20
N ALA A 134 22.23 16.25 20.07
CA ALA A 134 22.57 15.37 21.20
C ALA A 134 23.68 14.37 20.84
N ARG A 135 24.62 14.79 19.98
CA ARG A 135 25.72 13.92 19.60
C ARG A 135 26.65 13.68 20.78
N ARG A 136 27.01 12.41 20.99
CA ARG A 136 27.90 11.99 22.08
C ARG A 136 29.32 12.50 21.88
N ALA A 137 30.05 12.66 22.98
CA ALA A 137 31.48 12.94 23.00
C ALA A 137 31.89 14.22 22.23
N GLY A 138 31.06 15.26 22.28
CA GLY A 138 31.38 16.56 21.68
C GLY A 138 31.50 16.54 20.15
N LYS A 139 30.94 15.54 19.48
CA LYS A 139 30.93 15.47 18.01
C LYS A 139 30.07 16.58 17.41
N GLU A 140 30.51 17.12 16.27
CA GLU A 140 29.78 18.16 15.55
C GLU A 140 28.41 17.67 15.10
N ASN A 141 27.38 18.49 15.34
CA ASN A 141 26.02 18.16 14.90
C ASN A 141 25.91 18.14 13.38
N TYR A 142 25.13 17.19 12.86
CA TYR A 142 24.69 17.21 11.47
C TYR A 142 23.74 18.38 11.27
N LYS A 143 24.05 19.26 10.33
CA LYS A 143 23.22 20.42 9.99
C LYS A 143 22.27 20.02 8.87
N ILE A 144 20.99 20.30 9.04
CA ILE A 144 19.98 20.19 7.99
C ILE A 144 19.66 21.60 7.55
N ASN A 145 20.16 22.00 6.38
CA ASN A 145 20.09 23.37 5.87
C ASN A 145 19.08 23.49 4.72
N ASP A 146 18.91 22.42 3.95
CA ASP A 146 18.03 22.38 2.78
C ASP A 146 17.42 20.99 2.54
N GLU A 147 16.64 20.90 1.47
CA GLU A 147 15.97 19.68 1.01
C GLU A 147 16.94 18.52 0.70
N TYR A 148 18.18 18.80 0.27
CA TYR A 148 19.16 17.75 -0.01
C TYR A 148 19.65 17.09 1.28
N ASP A 149 19.87 17.87 2.34
CA ASP A 149 20.21 17.31 3.66
C ASP A 149 19.07 16.42 4.22
N VAL A 150 17.82 16.76 3.90
CA VAL A 150 16.64 15.95 4.25
C VAL A 150 16.61 14.66 3.44
N GLN A 151 16.82 14.76 2.13
CA GLN A 151 16.89 13.63 1.19
C GLN A 151 17.96 12.62 1.62
N ASP A 152 19.17 13.07 1.97
CA ASP A 152 20.27 12.20 2.41
C ASP A 152 19.90 11.40 3.66
N LEU A 153 19.33 12.06 4.67
CA LEU A 153 18.90 11.38 5.89
C LEU A 153 17.77 10.40 5.60
N LEU A 154 16.81 10.79 4.76
CA LEU A 154 15.68 9.94 4.41
C LEU A 154 16.14 8.71 3.61
N TYR A 155 17.11 8.88 2.70
CA TYR A 155 17.76 7.78 1.99
C TYR A 155 18.37 6.79 2.97
N VAL A 156 19.14 7.27 3.96
CA VAL A 156 19.75 6.39 4.97
C VAL A 156 18.71 5.66 5.83
N MET A 157 17.57 6.29 6.13
CA MET A 157 16.48 5.65 6.88
C MET A 157 15.76 4.57 6.06
N LEU A 158 15.57 4.80 4.75
CA LEU A 158 14.78 3.92 3.89
C LEU A 158 15.61 2.83 3.20
N LYS A 159 16.88 3.07 2.86
CA LYS A 159 17.73 2.13 2.10
C LYS A 159 17.89 0.75 2.73
N PRO A 160 18.01 0.60 4.08
CA PRO A 160 18.07 -0.72 4.71
C PRO A 160 16.75 -1.50 4.62
N ILE A 161 15.63 -0.79 4.52
CA ILE A 161 14.29 -1.36 4.39
C ILE A 161 14.01 -1.71 2.93
N PHE A 162 14.44 -0.84 2.01
CA PHE A 162 14.25 -0.97 0.57
C PHE A 162 15.60 -0.96 -0.15
N PRO A 163 16.26 -2.13 -0.30
CA PRO A 163 17.57 -2.23 -0.93
C PRO A 163 17.63 -1.67 -2.36
N ASN A 164 16.50 -1.64 -3.06
CA ASN A 164 16.37 -1.12 -4.43
C ASN A 164 16.00 0.38 -4.49
N LEU A 165 16.03 1.10 -3.36
CA LEU A 165 15.84 2.55 -3.35
C LEU A 165 16.94 3.25 -4.17
N GLU A 166 16.52 3.99 -5.18
CA GLU A 166 17.39 4.79 -6.05
C GLU A 166 17.24 6.27 -5.73
N THR A 167 18.31 7.03 -5.95
CA THR A 167 18.31 8.49 -5.82
C THR A 167 18.31 9.14 -7.19
N GLU A 168 17.61 10.27 -7.31
CA GLU A 168 17.81 11.23 -8.38
C GLU A 168 17.54 10.74 -9.83
N ASP A 169 16.42 10.05 -10.04
CA ASP A 169 16.00 9.51 -11.36
C ASP A 169 15.40 10.61 -12.25
N PRO A 170 15.83 10.76 -13.52
CA PRO A 170 15.30 11.78 -14.41
C PRO A 170 13.87 11.44 -14.86
N VAL A 171 12.96 12.42 -14.78
CA VAL A 171 11.62 12.31 -15.36
C VAL A 171 11.71 12.55 -16.88
N PRO A 172 11.04 11.74 -17.72
CA PRO A 172 10.94 12.03 -19.16
C PRO A 172 10.43 13.45 -19.40
N LYS A 173 11.14 14.21 -20.25
CA LYS A 173 10.91 15.65 -20.43
C LYS A 173 9.48 15.94 -20.88
N ILE A 174 8.73 16.73 -20.11
CA ILE A 174 7.55 17.45 -20.57
C ILE A 174 7.93 18.94 -20.66
N GLY A 175 7.83 19.57 -21.84
CA GLY A 175 7.94 21.03 -21.97
C GLY A 175 9.34 21.64 -21.78
N GLY A 176 10.42 20.85 -21.85
CA GLY A 176 11.80 21.36 -21.96
C GLY A 176 12.57 21.53 -20.64
N ARG A 177 11.95 21.33 -19.47
CA ARG A 177 12.65 21.13 -18.19
C ARG A 177 12.53 19.67 -17.79
N GLY A 178 13.67 19.02 -17.49
CA GLY A 178 13.64 17.72 -16.83
C GLY A 178 13.46 17.98 -15.35
N SER A 179 12.34 17.53 -14.77
CA SER A 179 12.27 17.37 -13.31
C SER A 179 13.03 16.12 -12.90
N ARG A 180 13.58 16.13 -11.68
CA ARG A 180 14.32 15.02 -11.10
C ARG A 180 13.54 14.61 -9.86
N ILE A 181 13.36 13.31 -9.67
CA ILE A 181 12.70 12.79 -8.46
C ILE A 181 13.77 12.48 -7.44
N ASP A 182 13.58 12.92 -6.19
CA ASP A 182 14.58 12.75 -5.13
C ASP A 182 14.87 11.28 -4.85
N LEU A 183 13.83 10.47 -4.65
CA LEU A 183 13.92 9.07 -4.25
C LEU A 183 12.89 8.21 -4.98
N VAL A 184 13.31 7.03 -5.46
CA VAL A 184 12.48 6.18 -6.32
C VAL A 184 12.57 4.70 -5.93
N LEU A 185 11.39 4.05 -5.86
CA LEU A 185 11.23 2.60 -5.81
C LEU A 185 10.51 2.13 -7.07
N LYS A 186 11.31 1.88 -8.12
CA LYS A 186 10.82 1.59 -9.49
C LYS A 186 9.87 0.39 -9.53
N GLU A 187 10.24 -0.69 -8.84
CA GLU A 187 9.48 -1.94 -8.82
C GLU A 187 8.10 -1.80 -8.17
N HIS A 188 7.92 -0.81 -7.29
CA HIS A 188 6.65 -0.52 -6.63
C HIS A 188 5.88 0.64 -7.26
N GLY A 189 6.48 1.34 -8.24
CA GLY A 189 5.89 2.56 -8.81
C GLY A 189 5.76 3.68 -7.78
N ILE A 190 6.67 3.75 -6.81
CA ILE A 190 6.63 4.72 -5.72
C ILE A 190 7.70 5.77 -5.93
N LEU A 191 7.28 7.03 -5.85
CA LEU A 191 8.15 8.21 -5.84
C LEU A 191 8.09 8.86 -4.47
N ILE A 192 9.21 9.41 -4.01
CA ILE A 192 9.27 10.21 -2.79
C ILE A 192 9.96 11.53 -3.13
N GLU A 193 9.26 12.63 -2.87
CA GLU A 193 9.70 14.01 -3.09
C GLU A 193 9.89 14.70 -1.73
N THR A 194 10.97 15.44 -1.58
CA THR A 194 11.30 16.14 -0.33
C THR A 194 11.30 17.64 -0.52
N LYS A 195 10.78 18.38 0.45
CA LYS A 195 10.89 19.84 0.53
C LYS A 195 11.28 20.22 1.95
N MET A 196 12.13 21.23 2.08
CA MET A 196 12.46 21.83 3.38
C MET A 196 12.06 23.30 3.42
N ILE A 197 11.27 23.68 4.43
CA ILE A 197 11.00 25.08 4.70
C ILE A 197 12.13 25.64 5.57
N LYS A 198 12.91 26.55 4.99
CA LYS A 198 14.11 27.11 5.60
C LYS A 198 13.75 28.27 6.52
N ASN A 199 14.65 28.63 7.43
CA ASN A 199 14.40 29.76 8.34
C ASN A 199 14.20 31.10 7.58
N SER A 200 14.83 31.23 6.41
CA SER A 200 14.71 32.40 5.53
C SER A 200 13.35 32.47 4.81
N ASP A 201 12.59 31.38 4.78
CA ASP A 201 11.29 31.35 4.11
C ASP A 201 10.21 32.01 4.96
N GLN A 202 9.30 32.72 4.29
CA GLN A 202 8.22 33.44 4.96
C GLN A 202 7.03 32.52 5.31
N ASN A 203 6.75 31.54 4.45
CA ASN A 203 5.60 30.65 4.52
C ASN A 203 5.71 29.53 3.46
N GLU A 204 4.70 28.66 3.44
CA GLU A 204 4.56 27.50 2.57
C GLU A 204 4.22 27.79 1.10
N THR A 205 3.83 29.02 0.73
CA THR A 205 3.22 29.34 -0.58
C THR A 205 4.10 28.93 -1.76
N LYS A 206 5.41 29.17 -1.67
CA LYS A 206 6.36 28.81 -2.73
C LYS A 206 6.40 27.30 -2.95
N PHE A 207 6.50 26.54 -1.86
CA PHE A 207 6.57 25.07 -1.90
C PHE A 207 5.28 24.45 -2.43
N VAL A 208 4.12 24.97 -2.02
CA VAL A 208 2.82 24.56 -2.56
C VAL A 208 2.74 24.77 -4.07
N LYS A 209 3.30 25.87 -4.59
CA LYS A 209 3.34 26.14 -6.02
C LYS A 209 4.26 25.17 -6.76
N GLU A 210 5.47 24.95 -6.24
CA GLU A 210 6.44 24.01 -6.81
C GLU A 210 5.86 22.59 -6.87
N LEU A 211 5.25 22.11 -5.79
CA LEU A 211 4.62 20.78 -5.75
C LEU A 211 3.53 20.61 -6.82
N LYS A 212 2.71 21.66 -7.07
CA LYS A 212 1.71 21.60 -8.15
C LYS A 212 2.37 21.43 -9.53
N GLU A 213 3.48 22.12 -9.77
CA GLU A 213 4.25 22.00 -11.01
C GLU A 213 4.91 20.62 -11.14
N ASP A 214 5.43 20.08 -10.03
CA ASP A 214 6.05 18.77 -9.95
C ASP A 214 5.04 17.65 -10.24
N PHE A 215 3.83 17.72 -9.65
CA PHE A 215 2.78 16.71 -9.85
C PHE A 215 2.33 16.61 -11.31
N GLU A 216 2.25 17.74 -12.01
CA GLU A 216 1.93 17.76 -13.44
C GLU A 216 2.99 17.05 -14.29
N SER A 217 4.25 17.12 -13.85
CA SER A 217 5.39 16.50 -14.52
C SER A 217 5.48 15.00 -14.24
N TYR A 218 5.15 14.55 -13.02
CA TYR A 218 5.23 13.13 -12.66
C TYR A 218 4.22 12.23 -13.39
N HIS A 219 3.17 12.79 -13.99
CA HIS A 219 2.34 12.03 -14.93
C HIS A 219 3.14 11.49 -16.13
N ALA A 220 4.30 12.06 -16.49
CA ALA A 220 5.17 11.43 -17.50
C ALA A 220 5.87 10.17 -17.00
N TYR A 221 6.06 10.01 -15.68
CA TYR A 221 6.82 8.91 -15.12
C TYR A 221 6.14 7.55 -15.41
N PRO A 222 6.85 6.59 -16.05
CA PRO A 222 6.26 5.30 -16.38
C PRO A 222 5.93 4.47 -15.13
N GLY A 223 4.70 4.00 -15.02
CA GLY A 223 4.30 3.06 -13.97
C GLY A 223 4.19 3.65 -12.56
N ILE A 224 4.14 4.98 -12.41
CA ILE A 224 3.85 5.62 -11.12
C ILE A 224 2.49 5.16 -10.59
N LYS A 225 2.45 4.84 -9.30
CA LYS A 225 1.25 4.46 -8.55
C LYS A 225 1.04 5.38 -7.34
N ASN A 226 2.11 5.69 -6.61
CA ASN A 226 2.07 6.54 -5.43
C ASN A 226 3.20 7.58 -5.45
N LEU A 227 2.89 8.78 -4.98
CA LEU A 227 3.84 9.85 -4.69
C LEU A 227 3.73 10.22 -3.21
N PHE A 228 4.82 10.07 -2.48
CA PHE A 228 4.95 10.60 -1.12
C PHE A 228 5.65 11.94 -1.17
N VAL A 229 5.07 12.96 -0.57
CA VAL A 229 5.71 14.27 -0.39
C VAL A 229 6.02 14.46 1.08
N PHE A 230 7.31 14.64 1.38
CA PHE A 230 7.77 14.94 2.71
C PHE A 230 8.16 16.42 2.82
N VAL A 231 7.42 17.18 3.62
CA VAL A 231 7.70 18.59 3.90
C VAL A 231 8.26 18.71 5.31
N TYR A 232 9.55 19.00 5.40
CA TYR A 232 10.25 19.21 6.66
C TYR A 232 10.26 20.70 7.03
N ASP A 233 9.58 21.07 8.12
CA ASP A 233 9.48 22.45 8.60
C ASP A 233 9.97 22.59 10.05
N PRO A 234 11.31 22.49 10.27
CA PRO A 234 11.87 22.58 11.62
C PRO A 234 11.66 23.94 12.29
N TYR A 235 11.35 24.97 11.51
CA TYR A 235 11.17 26.34 11.98
C TYR A 235 9.69 26.72 12.16
N ARG A 236 8.76 25.78 11.94
CA ARG A 236 7.30 25.96 12.06
C ARG A 236 6.78 27.18 11.32
N LYS A 237 7.23 27.36 10.07
CA LYS A 237 6.84 28.46 9.17
C LYS A 237 5.55 28.17 8.41
N THR A 238 5.12 26.93 8.33
CA THR A 238 3.84 26.50 7.76
C THR A 238 2.71 27.10 8.59
N LYS A 239 1.92 27.99 7.98
CA LYS A 239 0.80 28.64 8.67
C LYS A 239 -0.42 27.74 8.73
N ASP A 240 -0.72 27.05 7.63
CA ASP A 240 -1.81 26.09 7.57
C ASP A 240 -1.39 24.83 6.82
N LYS A 241 -1.34 23.69 7.54
CA LYS A 241 -1.02 22.39 6.94
C LYS A 241 -2.03 21.98 5.87
N ASN A 242 -3.26 22.51 5.87
CA ASN A 242 -4.26 22.27 4.83
C ASN A 242 -3.82 22.74 3.45
N ASN A 243 -2.93 23.74 3.37
CA ASN A 243 -2.37 24.19 2.10
C ASN A 243 -1.56 23.09 1.40
N PHE A 244 -0.96 22.18 2.18
CA PHE A 244 -0.31 20.98 1.67
C PHE A 244 -1.28 19.81 1.57
N THR A 245 -2.01 19.46 2.64
CA THR A 245 -2.84 18.24 2.65
C THR A 245 -4.02 18.29 1.68
N SER A 246 -4.50 19.48 1.29
CA SER A 246 -5.46 19.64 0.19
C SER A 246 -4.91 19.24 -1.18
N LEU A 247 -3.59 19.06 -1.29
CA LEU A 247 -2.94 18.53 -2.48
C LEU A 247 -2.83 16.99 -2.49
N ALA A 248 -3.19 16.31 -1.40
CA ALA A 248 -3.20 14.85 -1.33
C ALA A 248 -4.39 14.24 -2.11
N GLY A 249 -4.33 12.92 -2.32
CA GLY A 249 -5.36 12.13 -3.00
C GLY A 249 -5.03 11.78 -4.45
N SER A 250 -6.01 11.19 -5.14
CA SER A 250 -5.85 10.75 -6.53
C SER A 250 -5.62 11.91 -7.49
N ARG A 251 -4.61 11.76 -8.35
CA ARG A 251 -4.24 12.65 -9.44
C ARG A 251 -4.40 11.90 -10.75
N LYS A 252 -5.28 12.42 -11.62
CA LYS A 252 -5.58 11.83 -12.91
C LYS A 252 -5.33 12.83 -14.03
N LYS A 253 -4.59 12.39 -15.05
CA LYS A 253 -4.35 13.14 -16.29
C LYS A 253 -4.28 12.16 -17.45
N ASN A 254 -5.17 12.34 -18.42
CA ASN A 254 -5.39 11.38 -19.50
C ASN A 254 -5.66 9.97 -18.91
N ASP A 255 -4.96 8.95 -19.40
CA ASP A 255 -5.08 7.57 -18.94
C ASP A 255 -4.15 7.21 -17.78
N LYS A 256 -3.50 8.20 -17.16
CA LYS A 256 -2.56 7.99 -16.05
C LYS A 256 -3.15 8.51 -14.75
N GLU A 257 -2.97 7.72 -13.70
CA GLU A 257 -3.46 8.01 -12.36
C GLU A 257 -2.43 7.57 -11.31
N PHE A 258 -2.22 8.39 -10.29
CA PHE A 258 -1.44 8.03 -9.11
C PHE A 258 -2.01 8.72 -7.85
N ASN A 259 -1.79 8.12 -6.69
CA ASN A 259 -2.19 8.71 -5.41
C ASN A 259 -1.07 9.58 -4.83
N VAL A 260 -1.43 10.70 -4.21
CA VAL A 260 -0.49 11.58 -3.50
C VAL A 260 -0.75 11.52 -2.01
N GLU A 261 0.32 11.26 -1.25
CA GLU A 261 0.32 11.29 0.21
C GLU A 261 1.32 12.35 0.69
N ILE A 262 0.94 13.16 1.69
CA ILE A 262 1.74 14.31 2.10
C ILE A 262 1.91 14.31 3.62
N VAL A 263 3.16 14.36 4.06
CA VAL A 263 3.54 14.45 5.47
C VAL A 263 4.24 15.78 5.70
N VAL A 264 3.75 16.56 6.68
CA VAL A 264 4.33 17.85 7.09
C VAL A 264 4.73 17.79 8.56
N THR A 265 6.03 17.87 8.85
CA THR A 265 6.58 17.79 10.21
C THR A 265 7.01 19.14 10.72
#